data_AF-M0P3A6-F1
#
_entry.id   AF-M0P3A6-F1
#
_cell.length_a   1.000
_cell.length_b   1.000
_cell.length_c   1.000
_cell.angle_alpha   90.00
_cell.angle_beta   90.00
_cell.angle_gamma   90.00
#
_symmetry.space_group_name_H-M   'P 1'
#
loop_
_entity.id
_entity.type
_entity.pdbx_description
1 polymer ?
#
loop_
_entity_poly.entity_id
_entity_poly.type
_entity_poly.pdbx_seq_one_letter_code
_entity_poly.pdbx_strand_id
1 'polypeptide(L)'
;MLIHAESIAESRSLSPSTRQTVLERDEYQCQRCNVDVTPMNEEGTDFQLHHIIPFSAGGANHPDNLVTLCNDCHAQAHQQMKNIVEEHPELLSELRAIVCSTE
;
A
#
# COMPACT_ATOMS: atom_id res chain seq x y z
N MET A 1 -5.38 27.92 -6.29
CA MET A 1 -5.53 26.52 -6.71
C MET A 1 -4.69 25.69 -5.74
N LEU A 2 -5.25 25.38 -4.58
CA LEU A 2 -4.57 24.65 -3.52
C LEU A 2 -5.30 23.32 -3.38
N ILE A 3 -4.87 22.32 -4.15
CA ILE A 3 -5.20 20.93 -3.88
C ILE A 3 -4.28 20.48 -2.74
N HIS A 4 -4.60 20.92 -1.52
CA HIS A 4 -4.08 20.23 -0.36
C HIS A 4 -4.67 18.82 -0.41
N ALA A 5 -3.80 17.86 -0.71
CA ALA A 5 -4.06 16.43 -0.64
C ALA A 5 -4.22 16.03 0.83
N GLU A 6 -5.21 16.63 1.49
CA GLU A 6 -5.71 16.23 2.79
C GLU A 6 -6.25 14.82 2.61
N SER A 7 -5.37 13.88 2.95
CA SER A 7 -5.66 12.58 3.51
C SER A 7 -7.07 12.07 3.21
N ILE A 8 -7.21 11.23 2.19
CA ILE A 8 -8.30 10.24 2.11
C ILE A 8 -8.08 9.22 3.24
N ALA A 9 -8.08 9.70 4.48
CA ALA A 9 -7.82 9.01 5.73
C ALA A 9 -8.94 8.09 6.16
N GLU A 10 -10.12 8.22 5.57
CA GLU A 10 -11.32 7.81 6.28
C GLU A 10 -12.25 6.86 5.52
N SER A 11 -11.84 6.33 4.37
CA SER A 11 -12.42 5.07 3.85
C SER A 11 -11.54 3.84 4.12
N ARG A 12 -10.45 4.04 4.88
CA ARG A 12 -9.27 3.20 5.10
C ARG A 12 -9.44 2.04 6.10
N SER A 13 -10.64 1.54 6.36
CA SER A 13 -10.83 0.42 7.30
C SER A 13 -10.46 -0.90 6.63
N LEU A 14 -9.17 -1.16 6.48
CA LEU A 14 -8.65 -2.50 6.21
C LEU A 14 -9.09 -3.41 7.36
N SER A 15 -9.64 -4.58 7.02
CA SER A 15 -10.05 -5.52 8.05
C SER A 15 -8.82 -5.95 8.86
N PRO A 16 -8.95 -6.15 10.19
CA PRO A 16 -7.83 -6.61 11.01
C PRO A 16 -7.24 -7.93 10.49
N SER A 17 -8.08 -8.83 9.95
CA SER A 17 -7.64 -10.07 9.34
C SER A 17 -6.80 -9.84 8.08
N THR A 18 -7.25 -8.98 7.17
CA THR A 18 -6.45 -8.60 5.98
C THR A 18 -5.11 -8.00 6.39
N ARG A 19 -5.11 -7.10 7.37
CA ARG A 19 -3.88 -6.47 7.87
C ARG A 19 -2.92 -7.53 8.42
N GLN A 20 -3.44 -8.45 9.23
CA GLN A 20 -2.66 -9.54 9.83
C GLN A 20 -2.08 -10.47 8.75
N THR A 21 -2.90 -10.89 7.78
CA THR A 21 -2.46 -11.74 6.66
C THR A 21 -1.31 -11.11 5.87
N VAL A 22 -1.39 -9.81 5.58
CA VAL A 22 -0.32 -9.11 4.85
C VAL A 22 0.96 -9.04 5.69
N LEU A 23 0.86 -8.76 7.00
CA LEU A 23 2.03 -8.70 7.88
C LEU A 23 2.71 -10.05 8.06
N GLU A 24 1.93 -11.12 8.22
CA GLU A 24 2.46 -12.48 8.31
C GLU A 24 3.14 -12.92 7.02
N ARG A 25 2.53 -12.62 5.86
CA ARG A 25 3.11 -12.88 4.55
C ARG A 25 4.44 -12.12 4.36
N ASP A 26 4.48 -10.88 4.83
CA ASP A 26 5.64 -9.99 4.71
C ASP A 26 6.65 -10.18 5.85
N GLU A 27 6.48 -11.21 6.68
CA GLU A 27 7.36 -11.57 7.80
C GLU A 27 7.64 -10.40 8.77
N TYR A 28 6.68 -9.48 8.92
CA TYR A 28 6.84 -8.23 9.69
C TYR A 28 8.05 -7.41 9.25
N GLN A 29 8.36 -7.42 7.95
CA GLN A 29 9.46 -6.67 7.37
C GLN A 29 8.98 -5.74 6.27
N CYS A 30 9.63 -4.58 6.17
CA CYS A 30 9.45 -3.71 5.03
C CYS A 30 9.90 -4.43 3.75
N GLN A 31 9.00 -4.63 2.80
CA GLN A 31 9.29 -5.38 1.57
C GLN A 31 10.18 -4.62 0.57
N ARG A 32 10.61 -3.40 0.91
CA ARG A 32 11.52 -2.60 0.09
C ARG A 32 12.93 -2.49 0.65
N CYS A 33 13.08 -2.39 1.98
CA CYS A 33 14.39 -2.20 2.62
C CYS A 33 14.73 -3.26 3.67
N ASN A 34 13.84 -4.23 3.89
CA ASN A 34 14.02 -5.37 4.79
C ASN A 34 14.22 -5.00 6.27
N VAL A 35 13.90 -3.77 6.68
CA VAL A 35 13.87 -3.41 8.09
C VAL A 35 12.69 -4.09 8.77
N ASP A 36 12.92 -4.66 9.96
CA ASP A 36 11.85 -5.18 10.80
C ASP A 36 10.91 -4.04 11.23
N VAL A 37 9.62 -4.29 11.12
CA VAL A 37 8.58 -3.35 11.48
C VAL A 37 7.78 -3.89 12.65
N THR A 38 7.39 -3.00 13.56
CA THR A 38 6.62 -3.37 14.73
C THR A 38 5.22 -2.79 14.68
N PRO A 39 4.20 -3.51 15.17
CA PRO A 39 2.89 -2.91 15.38
C PRO A 39 3.02 -1.67 16.28
N MET A 40 2.22 -0.65 15.94
CA MET A 40 2.21 0.65 16.62
C MET A 40 2.15 0.46 18.14
N ASN A 41 3.04 1.14 18.88
CA ASN A 41 3.22 1.11 20.35
C ASN A 41 4.28 0.12 20.93
N GLU A 42 5.17 -0.43 20.11
CA GLU A 42 6.35 -1.18 20.57
C GLU A 42 7.66 -0.46 20.18
N GLU A 43 8.78 -0.77 20.85
CA GLU A 43 10.10 -0.23 20.50
C GLU A 43 10.54 -0.79 19.12
N GLY A 44 10.23 -0.10 18.03
CA GLY A 44 10.59 -0.52 16.67
C GLY A 44 10.21 0.48 15.57
N THR A 45 10.41 0.08 14.32
CA THR A 45 10.13 0.95 13.16
C THR A 45 8.65 0.90 12.80
N ASP A 46 7.99 2.07 12.85
CA ASP A 46 6.59 2.22 12.40
C ASP A 46 6.42 1.87 10.92
N PHE A 47 5.25 1.30 10.59
CA PHE A 47 4.91 0.89 9.23
C PHE A 47 3.48 1.23 8.82
N GLN A 48 3.25 1.18 7.51
CA GLN A 48 1.93 1.25 6.90
C GLN A 48 1.78 0.20 5.79
N LEU A 49 0.57 -0.33 5.62
CA LEU A 49 0.24 -1.13 4.44
C LEU A 49 -0.04 -0.19 3.27
N HIS A 50 0.69 -0.40 2.19
CA HIS A 50 0.61 0.37 0.97
C HIS A 50 -0.19 -0.36 -0.09
N HIS A 51 -1.11 0.34 -0.76
CA HIS A 51 -1.77 -0.22 -1.95
C HIS A 51 -0.84 -0.13 -3.16
N ILE A 52 -0.53 -1.24 -3.83
CA ILE A 52 0.27 -1.26 -5.06
C ILE A 52 -0.47 -0.53 -6.18
N ILE A 53 -1.75 -0.83 -6.34
CA ILE A 53 -2.67 -0.11 -7.21
C ILE A 53 -3.40 0.91 -6.34
N PRO A 54 -3.23 2.22 -6.59
CA PRO A 54 -3.89 3.24 -5.79
C PRO A 54 -5.41 3.07 -5.79
N PHE A 55 -6.05 3.38 -4.66
CA PHE A 55 -7.50 3.34 -4.56
C PHE A 55 -8.20 4.27 -5.58
N SER A 56 -7.63 5.46 -5.84
CA SER A 56 -8.10 6.38 -6.88
C SER A 56 -8.09 5.75 -8.28
N ALA A 57 -7.23 4.76 -8.46
CA ALA A 57 -7.11 3.93 -9.62
C ALA A 57 -7.76 2.55 -9.39
N GLY A 58 -8.86 2.46 -8.65
CA GLY A 58 -9.65 1.22 -8.52
C GLY A 58 -8.96 0.06 -7.81
N GLY A 59 -7.88 0.32 -7.05
CA GLY A 59 -7.20 -0.70 -6.28
C GLY A 59 -8.05 -1.24 -5.12
N ALA A 60 -8.13 -2.57 -5.01
CA ALA A 60 -8.88 -3.25 -3.96
C ALA A 60 -8.12 -3.30 -2.63
N ASN A 61 -8.82 -3.58 -1.53
CA ASN A 61 -8.23 -3.90 -0.22
C ASN A 61 -7.80 -5.38 -0.11
N HIS A 62 -7.56 -6.04 -1.25
CA HIS A 62 -7.13 -7.43 -1.29
C HIS A 62 -5.67 -7.54 -0.79
N PRO A 63 -5.28 -8.60 -0.04
CA PRO A 63 -3.90 -8.80 0.40
C PRO A 63 -2.88 -8.69 -0.73
N ASP A 64 -3.20 -9.17 -1.93
CA ASP A 64 -2.30 -9.11 -3.09
C ASP A 64 -2.07 -7.69 -3.61
N ASN A 65 -2.98 -6.75 -3.29
CA ASN A 65 -2.81 -5.34 -3.60
C ASN A 65 -2.09 -4.58 -2.49
N LEU A 66 -1.73 -5.23 -1.39
CA LEU A 66 -1.18 -4.58 -0.21
C LEU A 66 0.26 -5.03 0.01
N VAL A 67 1.10 -4.12 0.47
CA VAL A 67 2.49 -4.42 0.83
C VAL A 67 2.91 -3.66 2.09
N THR A 68 3.65 -4.32 2.97
CA THR A 68 4.17 -3.73 4.21
C THR A 68 5.39 -2.86 3.90
N LEU A 69 5.31 -1.57 4.24
CA LEU A 69 6.41 -0.62 4.08
C LEU A 69 6.65 0.17 5.36
N CYS A 70 7.91 0.41 5.71
CA CYS A 70 8.26 1.41 6.72
C CYS A 70 7.85 2.81 6.26
N ASN A 71 7.70 3.75 7.19
CA ASN A 71 7.24 5.12 6.88
C ASN A 71 8.05 5.80 5.77
N ASP A 72 9.38 5.65 5.76
CA ASP A 72 10.25 6.25 4.74
C ASP A 72 10.03 5.65 3.35
N CYS A 73 9.91 4.32 3.26
CA CYS A 73 9.65 3.62 2.01
C CYS A 73 8.23 3.90 1.50
N HIS A 74 7.27 3.98 2.42
CA HIS A 74 5.88 4.30 2.13
C HIS A 74 5.76 5.71 1.51
N ALA A 75 6.39 6.72 2.11
CA ALA A 75 6.39 8.08 1.59
C ALA A 75 6.98 8.18 0.18
N GLN A 76 8.08 7.48 -0.09
CA GLN A 76 8.69 7.42 -1.42
C GLN A 76 7.78 6.73 -2.45
N ALA A 77 7.10 5.64 -2.07
CA ALA A 77 6.18 4.93 -2.96
C ALA A 77 5.02 5.83 -3.42
N HIS A 78 4.46 6.65 -2.51
CA HIS A 78 3.43 7.65 -2.84
C HIS A 78 3.89 8.68 -3.87
N GLN A 79 5.19 9.03 -3.89
CA GLN A 79 5.72 9.96 -4.88
C GLN A 79 5.86 9.31 -6.27
N GLN A 80 6.28 8.04 -6.32
CA GLN A 80 6.55 7.34 -7.58
C GLN A 80 5.25 6.90 -8.29
N MET A 81 4.25 6.42 -7.55
CA MET A 81 3.02 5.88 -8.15
C MET A 81 2.08 6.92 -8.76
N LYS A 82 2.15 8.19 -8.35
CA LYS A 82 1.37 9.26 -8.98
C LYS A 82 1.68 9.43 -10.46
N ASN A 83 2.92 9.13 -10.85
CA ASN A 83 3.39 9.31 -12.22
C ASN A 83 2.90 8.17 -13.13
N ILE A 84 2.88 6.93 -12.61
CA ILE A 84 2.49 5.74 -13.40
C ILE A 84 1.02 5.80 -13.85
N VAL A 85 0.11 6.27 -12.99
CA VAL A 85 -1.32 6.34 -13.30
C VAL A 85 -1.61 7.29 -14.47
N GLU A 86 -0.90 8.41 -14.53
CA GLU A 86 -1.09 9.43 -15.58
C GLU A 86 -0.31 9.08 -16.86
N GLU A 87 0.91 8.53 -16.73
CA GLU A 87 1.81 8.30 -17.85
C GLU A 87 1.61 6.94 -18.54
N HIS A 88 1.09 5.93 -17.85
CA HIS A 88 1.00 4.55 -18.36
C HIS A 88 -0.30 3.81 -17.98
N PRO A 89 -1.46 4.21 -18.53
CA PRO A 89 -2.76 3.64 -18.19
C PRO A 89 -2.95 2.16 -18.61
N GLU A 90 -2.25 1.71 -19.65
CA GLU A 90 -2.30 0.31 -20.11
C GLU A 90 -1.69 -0.64 -19.06
N LEU A 91 -0.53 -0.28 -18.50
CA LEU A 91 0.14 -1.06 -17.45
C LEU A 91 -0.72 -1.17 -16.19
N LEU A 92 -1.42 -0.09 -15.84
CA LEU A 92 -2.35 -0.09 -14.71
C LEU A 92 -3.51 -1.07 -14.90
N SER A 93 -4.00 -1.21 -16.14
CA SER A 93 -5.08 -2.13 -16.47
C SER A 93 -4.61 -3.59 -16.37
N GLU A 94 -3.41 -3.90 -16.84
CA GLU A 94 -2.80 -5.23 -16.69
C GLU A 94 -2.55 -5.57 -15.22
N LEU A 95 -2.00 -4.63 -14.43
CA LEU A 95 -1.75 -4.84 -13.00
C LEU A 95 -3.04 -5.13 -12.22
N ARG A 96 -4.14 -4.43 -12.53
CA ARG A 96 -5.46 -4.72 -11.93
C ARG A 96 -5.93 -6.14 -12.20
N ALA A 97 -5.73 -6.64 -13.41
CA ALA A 97 -6.09 -8.00 -13.78
C ALA A 97 -5.22 -9.06 -13.09
N ILE A 98 -4.05 -8.70 -12.57
CA ILE A 98 -3.21 -9.64 -11.81
C ILE A 98 -3.58 -9.61 -10.33
N VAL A 99 -3.77 -8.41 -9.79
CA VAL A 99 -3.91 -8.16 -8.35
C VAL A 99 -5.35 -8.35 -7.85
N CYS A 100 -6.35 -8.16 -8.73
CA CYS A 100 -7.76 -8.29 -8.38
C CYS A 100 -8.42 -9.58 -8.93
N SER A 101 -7.67 -10.49 -9.57
CA SER A 101 -8.21 -11.71 -10.21
C SER A 101 -7.95 -13.00 -9.42
N THR A 102 -8.14 -12.91 -8.12
CA THR A 102 -8.40 -14.05 -7.22
C THR A 102 -9.70 -13.69 -6.50
N GLU A 103 -10.87 -13.84 -7.12
CA GLU A 103 -11.57 -15.07 -7.57
C GLU A 103 -12.30 -14.93 -8.91
#